data_AF-A0A2X2WIM7-F1
#
_entry.id   AF-A0A2X2WIM7-F1
#
_cell.length_a   1.000
_cell.length_b   1.000
_cell.length_c   1.000
_cell.angle_alpha   90.00
_cell.angle_beta   90.00
_cell.angle_gamma   90.00
#
_symmetry.space_group_name_H-M   'P 1'
#
loop_
_entity.id
_entity.type
_entity.pdbx_description
1 polymer ?
#
loop_
_entity_poly.entity_id
_entity_poly.type
_entity_poly.pdbx_seq_one_letter_code
_entity_poly.pdbx_strand_id
1 'polypeptide(L)' 'MKKTLSIIMIIIGFCLVVIIKIGPSKETSWLFAYGDWVPMIVAAAIIIPGWIMYKKSR' A
#
# COMPACT_ATOMS: atom_id res chain seq x y z
N MET A 1 13.87 11.22 -11.38
CA MET A 1 12.51 10.95 -11.91
C MET A 1 12.02 9.54 -11.51
N LYS A 2 12.63 8.44 -11.99
CA LYS A 2 12.18 7.06 -11.65
C LYS A 2 12.27 6.70 -10.16
N LYS A 3 13.34 7.12 -9.46
CA LYS A 3 13.49 6.91 -8.00
C LYS A 3 12.42 7.60 -7.16
N THR A 4 12.11 8.86 -7.47
CA THR A 4 11.12 9.65 -6.73
C THR A 4 9.74 9.02 -6.83
N LEU A 5 9.35 8.55 -8.02
CA LEU A 5 8.10 7.83 -8.24
C LEU A 5 8.03 6.53 -7.41
N SER A 6 9.12 5.76 -7.38
CA SER A 6 9.19 4.53 -6.58
C SER A 6 9.09 4.78 -5.08
N ILE A 7 9.75 5.82 -4.57
CA ILE A 7 9.66 6.22 -3.16
C ILE A 7 8.22 6.63 -2.82
N ILE A 8 7.56 7.41 -3.68
CA ILE A 8 6.16 7.82 -3.49
C ILE A 8 5.24 6.59 -3.46
N MET A 9 5.42 5.62 -4.36
CA MET A 9 4.63 4.37 -4.35
C MET A 9 4.82 3.57 -3.05
N ILE A 10 6.05 3.48 -2.54
CA ILE A 10 6.34 2.78 -1.29
C ILE A 10 5.68 3.49 -0.10
N ILE A 11 5.73 4.83 -0.06
CA ILE A 11 5.10 5.64 1.00
C ILE A 11 3.57 5.47 0.99
N ILE A 12 2.94 5.54 -0.20
CA ILE A 12 1.49 5.35 -0.34
C ILE A 12 1.08 3.95 0.12
N GLY A 13 1.82 2.93 -0.30
CA GLY A 13 1.58 1.56 0.13
C GLY A 13 1.74 1.38 1.64
N PHE A 14 2.76 2.00 2.24
CA PHE A 14 2.98 1.97 3.69
C PHE A 14 1.84 2.63 4.48
N CYS A 15 1.36 3.79 4.03
CA CYS A 15 0.18 4.45 4.63
C CYS A 15 -1.06 3.54 4.57
N LEU A 16 -1.25 2.80 3.48
CA LEU A 16 -2.35 1.84 3.37
C LEU A 16 -2.27 0.73 4.44
N VAL A 17 -1.07 0.17 4.66
CA VAL A 17 -0.84 -0.84 5.71
C VAL A 17 -1.13 -0.29 7.11
N VAL A 18 -0.73 0.95 7.38
CA VAL A 18 -1.02 1.61 8.66
C VAL A 18 -2.52 1.78 8.87
N ILE A 19 -3.27 2.18 7.84
CA ILE A 19 -4.73 2.32 7.91
C ILE A 19 -5.38 0.96 8.18
N ILE A 20 -4.91 -0.11 7.53
CA ILE A 20 -5.38 -1.49 7.79
C ILE A 20 -5.14 -1.89 9.24
N LYS A 21 -3.98 -1.53 9.81
CA LYS A 21 -3.63 -1.91 11.18
C LYS A 21 -4.43 -1.15 12.25
N ILE A 22 -4.82 0.10 11.98
CA ILE A 22 -5.66 0.92 12.87
C ILE A 22 -7.13 0.46 12.83
N GLY A 23 -7.55 -0.17 11.73
CA GLY A 23 -8.90 -0.67 11.53
C GLY A 23 -9.80 0.33 10.79
N PRO A 24 -10.95 -0.14 10.26
CA PRO A 24 -11.82 0.68 9.43
C PRO A 24 -12.48 1.83 10.20
N SER A 25 -12.51 3.01 9.58
CA SER A 25 -13.45 4.07 9.95
C SER A 25 -14.82 3.77 9.33
N LYS A 26 -15.90 4.43 9.79
CA LYS A 26 -17.26 4.24 9.23
C LYS A 26 -17.28 4.32 7.70
N GLU A 27 -16.55 5.29 7.14
CA GLU A 27 -16.43 5.57 5.71
C GLU A 27 -15.62 4.53 4.92
N THR A 28 -14.70 3.81 5.58
CA THR A 28 -13.82 2.82 4.93
C THR A 28 -14.20 1.39 5.29
N SER A 29 -15.24 1.19 6.11
CA SER A 29 -15.71 -0.13 6.54
C SER A 29 -16.05 -1.08 5.38
N TRP A 30 -16.49 -0.55 4.25
CA TRP A 30 -16.78 -1.31 3.03
C TRP A 30 -15.53 -1.96 2.42
N LEU A 31 -14.33 -1.37 2.59
CA LEU A 31 -13.06 -1.96 2.13
C LEU A 31 -12.65 -3.19 2.96
N PHE A 32 -13.19 -3.30 4.17
CA PHE A 32 -12.94 -4.39 5.11
C PHE A 32 -14.14 -5.35 5.19
N ALA A 33 -15.10 -5.24 4.27
CA ALA A 33 -16.29 -6.10 4.23
C ALA A 33 -15.95 -7.59 4.11
N TYR A 34 -14.83 -7.91 3.46
CA TYR A 34 -14.28 -9.27 3.32
C TYR A 34 -13.10 -9.53 4.29
N GLY A 35 -12.99 -8.73 5.35
CA GLY A 35 -11.88 -8.74 6.30
C GLY A 35 -10.65 -7.95 5.84
N ASP A 36 -9.56 -8.06 6.60
CA ASP A 36 -8.34 -7.28 6.40
C ASP A 36 -7.49 -7.75 5.20
N TRP A 37 -7.77 -8.95 4.68
CA TRP A 37 -6.96 -9.60 3.64
C TRP A 37 -6.99 -8.85 2.32
N VAL A 38 -8.16 -8.37 1.89
CA VAL A 38 -8.32 -7.64 0.64
C VAL A 38 -7.48 -6.36 0.62
N PRO A 39 -7.63 -5.43 1.58
CA PRO A 39 -6.82 -4.22 1.57
C PRO A 39 -5.32 -4.53 1.81
N MET A 40 -4.98 -5.62 2.51
CA MET A 40 -3.58 -6.03 2.70
C MET A 40 -2.93 -6.51 1.40
N ILE A 41 -3.66 -7.25 0.56
CA ILE A 41 -3.21 -7.66 -0.78
C ILE A 41 -3.03 -6.43 -1.68
N VAL A 42 -3.96 -5.47 -1.64
CA VAL A 42 -3.86 -4.22 -2.41
C VAL A 42 -2.62 -3.43 -1.99
N ALA A 43 -2.35 -3.33 -0.68
CA ALA A 43 -1.15 -2.66 -0.19
C ALA A 43 0.14 -3.36 -0.68
N ALA A 44 0.19 -4.69 -0.62
CA ALA A 44 1.32 -5.46 -1.13
C ALA A 44 1.51 -5.28 -2.65
N ALA A 45 0.43 -5.28 -3.43
CA ALA A 45 0.45 -5.06 -4.87
C ALA A 45 0.97 -3.67 -5.26
N ILE A 46 0.93 -2.67 -4.36
CA ILE A 46 1.48 -1.33 -4.59
C ILE A 46 2.95 -1.25 -4.11
N ILE A 47 3.25 -1.81 -2.94
CA ILE A 47 4.60 -1.76 -2.34
C ILE A 47 5.60 -2.58 -3.17
N ILE A 48 5.22 -3.79 -3.59
CA ILE A 48 6.13 -4.74 -4.26
C ILE A 48 6.68 -4.15 -5.58
N PRO A 49 5.85 -3.64 -6.52
CA PRO A 49 6.35 -3.00 -7.73
C PRO A 49 7.17 -1.74 -7.44
N GLY A 50 6.73 -0.93 -6.47
CA GLY A 50 7.46 0.25 -6.02
C GLY A 50 8.88 -0.10 -5.56
N TRP A 51 9.01 -1.16 -4.76
CA TRP A 51 10.31 -1.68 -4.31
C TRP A 51 11.13 -2.23 -5.47
N ILE A 52 10.57 -3.08 -6.32
CA ILE A 52 11.28 -3.66 -7.48
C ILE A 52 11.84 -2.55 -8.37
N MET A 53 11.03 -1.52 -8.66
CA MET A 53 11.46 -0.36 -9.45
C MET A 53 12.54 0.46 -8.72
N TYR A 54 12.42 0.65 -7.40
CA TYR A 54 13.43 1.34 -6.60
C TYR A 54 14.78 0.62 -6.65
N LYS A 55 14.77 -0.71 -6.44
CA LYS A 55 15.96 -1.56 -6.48
C LYS A 55 16.59 -1.59 -7.88
N LYS A 56 15.78 -1.65 -8.94
CA LYS A 56 16.27 -1.67 -10.33
C LYS A 56 16.82 -0.31 -10.80
N SER A 57 16.51 0.77 -10.09
CA SER A 57 17.03 2.10 -10.37
C SER A 57 18.33 2.43 -9.62
N ARG A 58 18.87 1.51 -8.81
CA ARG A 58 20.22 1.57 -8.24
C ARG A 58 21.27 1.18 -9.29
#